data_AF-A0A833GZ33-F1
#
_entry.id   AF-A0A833GZ33-F1
#
_cell.length_a   1.000
_cell.length_b   1.000
_cell.length_c   1.000
_cell.angle_alpha   90.00
_cell.angle_beta   90.00
_cell.angle_gamma   90.00
#
_symmetry.space_group_name_H-M   'P 1'
#
loop_
_entity.id
_entity.type
_entity.pdbx_description
1 polymer ?
#
loop_
_entity_poly.entity_id
_entity_poly.type
_entity_poly.pdbx_seq_one_letter_code
_entity_poly.pdbx_strand_id
1 'polypeptide(L)'
;MAFRDTNSKVPVTVAETMIKTIRLLAASGRRSFQTYLYDPLFYAGWKRDYSAETAARMMTRIEKLEGAQVRTISAHCKRMIAQALTENLSALGNGAIFFFEMMMRHNAVATSPEALEFMSILEDPLRKFEAEQEGAISDRFTERLTASSKEALSEALAPVELGRRENTVKLKEEARILFEKIKRASQKGDLATCRKLISAYLIRFAEAEDNNRDEIEALIEAFEKRESGFRNELHSFMAINLYYQISKGISSGDLRTTIRSIRKYAFIFQGDPLVPYHREIDRLERKLYDIIREKDLMKELIRNS
;
A
#
# COMPACT_ATOMS: atom_id res chain seq x y z
N MET A 1 -13.68 -7.75 -26.06
CA MET A 1 -13.52 -9.21 -26.17
C MET A 1 -13.17 -9.72 -24.77
N ALA A 2 -13.82 -10.78 -24.34
CA ALA A 2 -14.11 -11.12 -22.94
C ALA A 2 -12.89 -11.37 -22.02
N PHE A 3 -12.93 -10.79 -20.82
CA PHE A 3 -12.31 -11.31 -19.59
C PHE A 3 -13.26 -11.02 -18.42
N ARG A 4 -14.38 -11.75 -18.37
CA ARG A 4 -15.03 -12.06 -17.09
C ARG A 4 -14.58 -13.46 -16.72
N ASP A 5 -13.33 -13.60 -16.32
CA ASP A 5 -12.99 -14.70 -15.43
C ASP A 5 -13.79 -14.45 -14.16
N THR A 6 -14.66 -15.38 -13.81
CA THR A 6 -15.24 -15.46 -12.47
C THR A 6 -14.06 -15.58 -11.51
N ASN A 7 -13.59 -14.46 -10.97
CA ASN A 7 -12.52 -14.46 -9.98
C ASN A 7 -13.00 -15.34 -8.83
N SER A 8 -12.44 -16.55 -8.73
CA SER A 8 -12.81 -17.51 -7.68
C SER A 8 -12.26 -17.09 -6.31
N LYS A 9 -11.38 -16.08 -6.30
CA LYS A 9 -10.71 -15.51 -5.14
C LYS A 9 -10.35 -14.05 -5.43
N VAL A 10 -10.47 -13.18 -4.43
CA VAL A 10 -9.85 -11.84 -4.46
C VAL A 10 -8.32 -11.98 -4.26
N PRO A 11 -7.48 -11.57 -5.23
CA PRO A 11 -6.02 -11.64 -5.07
C PRO A 11 -5.50 -10.70 -3.99
N VAL A 12 -4.40 -11.09 -3.32
CA VAL A 12 -3.80 -10.29 -2.24
C VAL A 12 -3.34 -8.91 -2.74
N THR A 13 -2.74 -8.87 -3.93
CA THR A 13 -2.25 -7.63 -4.56
C THR A 13 -3.41 -6.69 -4.88
N VAL A 14 -4.52 -7.22 -5.40
CA VAL A 14 -5.73 -6.44 -5.67
C VAL A 14 -6.31 -5.87 -4.39
N ALA A 15 -6.44 -6.68 -3.33
CA ALA A 15 -6.92 -6.22 -2.04
C ALA A 15 -6.02 -5.11 -1.45
N GLU A 16 -4.69 -5.24 -1.55
CA GLU A 16 -3.76 -4.20 -1.11
C GLU A 16 -3.91 -2.91 -1.93
N THR A 17 -4.04 -2.99 -3.26
CA THR A 17 -4.33 -1.84 -4.11
C THR A 17 -5.60 -1.14 -3.65
N MET A 18 -6.70 -1.87 -3.47
CA MET A 18 -7.97 -1.28 -2.99
C MET A 18 -7.81 -0.59 -1.63
N ILE A 19 -7.07 -1.18 -0.70
CA ILE A 19 -6.75 -0.54 0.60
C ILE A 19 -6.01 0.78 0.40
N LYS A 20 -5.00 0.84 -0.48
CA LYS A 20 -4.27 2.11 -0.74
C LYS A 20 -5.15 3.14 -1.42
N THR A 21 -5.97 2.72 -2.37
CA THR A 21 -6.89 3.59 -3.09
C THR A 21 -7.92 4.19 -2.14
N ILE A 22 -8.49 3.42 -1.20
CA ILE A 22 -9.40 3.93 -0.17
C ILE A 22 -8.69 4.94 0.76
N ARG A 23 -7.42 4.71 1.10
CA ARG A 23 -6.64 5.66 1.92
C ARG A 23 -6.36 6.97 1.18
N LEU A 24 -6.08 6.91 -0.12
CA LEU A 24 -5.94 8.12 -0.95
C LEU A 24 -7.28 8.83 -1.09
N LEU A 25 -8.36 8.08 -1.29
CA LEU A 25 -9.72 8.60 -1.38
C LEU A 25 -10.12 9.38 -0.13
N ALA A 26 -9.78 8.88 1.06
CA ALA A 26 -10.00 9.57 2.32
C ALA A 26 -9.25 10.91 2.39
N ALA A 27 -8.05 10.99 1.81
CA ALA A 27 -7.25 12.21 1.74
C ALA A 27 -7.76 13.21 0.69
N SER A 28 -8.38 12.73 -0.40
CA SER A 28 -8.94 13.59 -1.46
C SER A 28 -10.23 14.32 -1.06
N GLY A 29 -10.84 13.93 0.06
CA GLY A 29 -11.94 14.65 0.69
C GLY A 29 -13.32 14.01 0.51
N ARG A 30 -14.31 14.59 1.20
CA ARG A 30 -15.64 14.01 1.40
C ARG A 30 -16.39 13.68 0.10
N ARG A 31 -16.35 14.56 -0.90
CA ARG A 31 -17.11 14.37 -2.16
C ARG A 31 -16.60 13.14 -2.92
N SER A 32 -15.29 13.05 -3.14
CA SER A 32 -14.69 11.89 -3.82
C SER A 32 -14.99 10.61 -3.04
N PHE A 33 -14.83 10.63 -1.72
CA PHE A 33 -15.13 9.49 -0.86
C PHE A 33 -16.59 9.02 -0.98
N GLN A 34 -17.52 9.97 -1.06
CA GLN A 34 -18.92 9.64 -1.26
C GLN A 34 -19.15 8.99 -2.62
N THR A 35 -18.65 9.58 -3.69
CA THR A 35 -18.83 9.11 -5.07
C THR A 35 -18.20 7.72 -5.33
N TYR A 36 -17.02 7.45 -4.78
CA TYR A 36 -16.24 6.26 -5.15
C TYR A 36 -16.27 5.11 -4.11
N LEU A 37 -16.80 5.34 -2.91
CA LEU A 37 -16.94 4.28 -1.90
C LEU A 37 -18.36 4.19 -1.32
N TYR A 38 -18.93 5.31 -0.85
CA TYR A 38 -20.25 5.28 -0.21
C TYR A 38 -21.38 4.97 -1.20
N ASP A 39 -21.50 5.77 -2.26
CA ASP A 39 -22.59 5.65 -3.24
C ASP A 39 -22.63 4.26 -3.90
N PRO A 40 -21.50 3.67 -4.35
CA PRO A 40 -21.51 2.32 -4.91
C PRO A 40 -22.06 1.26 -3.95
N LEU A 41 -21.63 1.26 -2.69
CA LEU A 41 -22.12 0.30 -1.69
C LEU A 41 -23.57 0.57 -1.30
N PHE A 42 -23.96 1.84 -1.19
CA PHE A 42 -25.32 2.25 -0.89
C PHE A 42 -26.29 1.78 -1.98
N TYR A 43 -26.00 2.08 -3.25
CA TYR A 43 -26.85 1.70 -4.38
C TYR A 43 -26.83 0.20 -4.68
N ALA A 44 -25.76 -0.51 -4.32
CA ALA A 44 -25.71 -1.97 -4.37
C ALA A 44 -26.54 -2.64 -3.23
N GLY A 45 -27.21 -1.87 -2.38
CA GLY A 45 -28.09 -2.41 -1.33
C GLY A 45 -27.33 -3.00 -0.13
N TRP A 46 -26.08 -2.59 0.09
CA TRP A 46 -25.31 -3.04 1.26
C TRP A 46 -25.72 -2.35 2.54
N LYS A 47 -26.47 -1.25 2.47
CA LYS A 47 -27.07 -0.62 3.65
C LYS A 47 -28.21 -1.48 4.19
N ARG A 48 -28.24 -1.72 5.50
CA ARG A 48 -29.31 -2.44 6.20
C ARG A 48 -29.75 -1.67 7.44
N ASP A 49 -30.77 -2.19 8.11
CA ASP A 49 -31.31 -1.63 9.34
C ASP A 49 -30.25 -1.49 10.43
N TYR A 50 -30.50 -0.52 11.30
CA TYR A 50 -29.62 -0.10 12.40
C TYR A 50 -29.24 -1.27 13.31
N SER A 51 -27.95 -1.41 13.59
CA SER A 51 -27.42 -2.27 14.65
C SER A 51 -27.15 -1.45 15.91
N ALA A 52 -27.46 -2.01 17.08
CA ALA A 52 -27.11 -1.42 18.37
C ALA A 52 -25.59 -1.42 18.64
N GLU A 53 -24.83 -2.27 17.94
CA GLU A 53 -23.38 -2.35 18.03
C GLU A 53 -22.70 -1.51 16.94
N THR A 54 -21.64 -0.77 17.30
CA THR A 54 -20.87 0.02 16.34
C THR A 54 -19.97 -0.84 15.45
N ALA A 55 -19.68 -0.38 14.23
CA ALA A 55 -18.79 -1.06 13.30
C ALA A 55 -17.40 -1.35 13.92
N ALA A 56 -16.87 -0.45 14.74
CA ALA A 56 -15.59 -0.63 15.45
C ALA A 56 -15.60 -1.81 16.44
N ARG A 57 -16.68 -1.98 17.19
CA ARG A 57 -16.84 -3.13 18.09
C ARG A 57 -16.99 -4.43 17.30
N MET A 58 -17.74 -4.38 16.19
CA MET A 58 -17.87 -5.51 15.30
C MET A 58 -16.52 -5.95 14.72
N MET A 59 -15.67 -5.03 14.26
CA MET A 59 -14.29 -5.33 13.81
C MET A 59 -13.51 -6.08 14.89
N THR A 60 -13.48 -5.55 16.11
CA THR A 60 -12.76 -6.14 17.25
C THR A 60 -13.23 -7.56 17.57
N ARG A 61 -14.53 -7.84 17.39
CA ARG A 61 -15.09 -9.19 17.57
C ARG A 61 -14.69 -10.11 16.41
N ILE A 62 -14.75 -9.61 15.17
CA ILE A 62 -14.40 -10.39 13.97
C ILE A 62 -12.94 -10.83 14.01
N GLU A 63 -12.02 -9.96 14.46
CA GLU A 63 -10.59 -10.28 14.58
C GLU A 63 -10.29 -11.47 15.50
N LYS A 64 -11.18 -11.76 16.45
CA LYS A 64 -11.01 -12.86 17.42
C LYS A 64 -11.58 -14.19 16.90
N LEU A 65 -12.20 -14.21 15.72
CA LEU A 65 -12.74 -15.44 15.15
C LEU A 65 -11.62 -16.29 14.57
N GLU A 66 -11.51 -17.52 15.03
CA GLU A 66 -10.46 -18.46 14.65
C GLU A 66 -11.01 -19.86 14.34
N GLY A 67 -10.18 -20.72 13.78
CA GLY A 67 -10.53 -22.12 13.47
C GLY A 67 -11.74 -22.22 12.55
N ALA A 68 -12.75 -23.00 12.96
CA ALA A 68 -13.97 -23.21 12.17
C ALA A 68 -14.78 -21.93 11.93
N GLN A 69 -14.65 -20.93 12.80
CA GLN A 69 -15.39 -19.66 12.71
C GLN A 69 -14.89 -18.75 11.59
N VAL A 70 -13.70 -19.01 11.03
CA VAL A 70 -13.15 -18.22 9.91
C VAL A 70 -14.11 -18.17 8.72
N ARG A 71 -14.91 -19.23 8.50
CA ARG A 71 -15.90 -19.32 7.41
C ARG A 71 -17.05 -18.32 7.55
N THR A 72 -17.30 -17.78 8.75
CA THR A 72 -18.38 -16.81 8.98
C THR A 72 -17.88 -15.36 8.93
N ILE A 73 -16.56 -15.13 8.88
CA ILE A 73 -15.95 -13.78 8.89
C ILE A 73 -16.56 -12.91 7.79
N SER A 74 -16.67 -13.40 6.55
CA SER A 74 -17.20 -12.61 5.43
C SER A 74 -18.63 -12.12 5.66
N ALA A 75 -19.50 -12.98 6.18
CA ALA A 75 -20.87 -12.60 6.54
C ALA A 75 -20.91 -11.55 7.65
N HIS A 76 -20.01 -11.66 8.65
CA HIS A 76 -19.87 -10.65 9.70
C HIS A 76 -19.31 -9.32 9.16
N CYS A 77 -18.33 -9.36 8.26
CA CYS A 77 -17.80 -8.18 7.58
C CYS A 77 -18.89 -7.49 6.76
N LYS A 78 -19.72 -8.22 6.00
CA LYS A 78 -20.86 -7.63 5.27
C LYS A 78 -21.82 -6.89 6.20
N ARG A 79 -22.16 -7.46 7.37
CA ARG A 79 -23.00 -6.79 8.38
C ARG A 79 -22.31 -5.56 8.97
N MET A 80 -21.00 -5.64 9.22
CA MET A 80 -20.21 -4.53 9.72
C MET A 80 -20.16 -3.37 8.70
N ILE A 81 -20.00 -3.65 7.41
CA ILE A 81 -20.09 -2.62 6.35
C ILE A 81 -21.49 -1.99 6.32
N ALA A 82 -22.53 -2.80 6.40
CA ALA A 82 -23.91 -2.32 6.44
C ALA A 82 -24.13 -1.33 7.60
N GLN A 83 -23.61 -1.66 8.78
CA GLN A 83 -23.63 -0.76 9.94
C GLN A 83 -22.78 0.49 9.71
N ALA A 84 -21.55 0.34 9.19
CA ALA A 84 -20.64 1.44 8.93
C ALA A 84 -21.22 2.47 7.94
N LEU A 85 -22.01 2.03 6.96
CA LEU A 85 -22.77 2.90 6.04
C LEU A 85 -23.80 3.78 6.77
N THR A 86 -24.31 3.36 7.93
CA THR A 86 -25.27 4.14 8.71
C THR A 86 -24.61 5.13 9.67
N GLU A 87 -23.35 4.87 10.07
CA GLU A 87 -22.63 5.67 11.06
C GLU A 87 -22.03 6.95 10.46
N ASN A 88 -21.00 6.81 9.63
CA ASN A 88 -20.29 7.91 8.98
C ASN A 88 -19.25 7.37 7.97
N LEU A 89 -18.72 8.27 7.14
CA LEU A 89 -17.74 7.92 6.11
C LEU A 89 -16.43 7.33 6.67
N SER A 90 -15.98 7.77 7.84
CA SER A 90 -14.76 7.24 8.47
C SER A 90 -14.94 5.78 8.91
N ALA A 91 -16.09 5.47 9.53
CA ALA A 91 -16.45 4.11 9.89
C ALA A 91 -16.51 3.21 8.63
N LEU A 92 -17.11 3.71 7.55
CA LEU A 92 -17.17 3.00 6.27
C LEU A 92 -15.78 2.71 5.70
N GLY A 93 -14.90 3.71 5.66
CA GLY A 93 -13.53 3.55 5.16
C GLY A 93 -12.74 2.51 5.95
N ASN A 94 -12.80 2.61 7.28
CA ASN A 94 -12.13 1.65 8.16
C ASN A 94 -12.70 0.23 7.99
N GLY A 95 -14.03 0.09 7.91
CA GLY A 95 -14.68 -1.18 7.66
C GLY A 95 -14.30 -1.80 6.32
N ALA A 96 -14.27 -0.99 5.25
CA ALA A 96 -13.89 -1.46 3.91
C ALA A 96 -12.43 -1.95 3.88
N ILE A 97 -11.50 -1.17 4.45
CA ILE A 97 -10.09 -1.56 4.60
C ILE A 97 -10.00 -2.86 5.40
N PHE A 98 -10.69 -2.94 6.54
CA PHE A 98 -10.69 -4.12 7.40
C PHE A 98 -11.15 -5.38 6.65
N PHE A 99 -12.20 -5.27 5.84
CA PHE A 99 -12.69 -6.43 5.09
C PHE A 99 -11.66 -6.92 4.05
N PHE A 100 -11.02 -6.01 3.30
CA PHE A 100 -9.91 -6.38 2.42
C PHE A 100 -8.74 -7.01 3.18
N GLU A 101 -8.41 -6.52 4.39
CA GLU A 101 -7.37 -7.13 5.23
C GLU A 101 -7.75 -8.55 5.67
N MET A 102 -9.02 -8.82 5.98
CA MET A 102 -9.49 -10.18 6.26
C MET A 102 -9.38 -11.10 5.04
N MET A 103 -9.65 -10.60 3.83
CA MET A 103 -9.47 -11.36 2.58
C MET A 103 -7.99 -11.73 2.39
N MET A 104 -7.06 -10.81 2.66
CA MET A 104 -5.62 -11.08 2.57
C MET A 104 -5.14 -12.08 3.63
N ARG A 105 -5.78 -12.11 4.80
CA ARG A 105 -5.40 -12.98 5.92
C ARG A 105 -5.95 -14.40 5.77
N HIS A 106 -7.16 -14.54 5.24
CA HIS A 106 -7.87 -15.81 5.21
C HIS A 106 -8.37 -16.13 3.80
N ASN A 107 -7.84 -17.21 3.21
CA ASN A 107 -8.26 -17.69 1.90
C ASN A 107 -9.78 -17.96 1.83
N ALA A 108 -10.36 -18.52 2.89
CA ALA A 108 -11.81 -18.77 3.00
C ALA A 108 -12.65 -17.48 2.95
N VAL A 109 -12.07 -16.34 3.37
CA VAL A 109 -12.73 -15.03 3.25
C VAL A 109 -12.60 -14.52 1.82
N ALA A 110 -11.41 -14.56 1.24
CA ALA A 110 -11.16 -14.08 -0.13
C ALA A 110 -11.95 -14.81 -1.23
N THR A 111 -12.37 -16.05 -0.97
CA THR A 111 -13.15 -16.89 -1.91
C THR A 111 -14.65 -16.83 -1.64
N SER A 112 -15.09 -16.11 -0.59
CA SER A 112 -16.50 -16.13 -0.19
C SER A 112 -17.36 -15.29 -1.14
N PRO A 113 -18.67 -15.61 -1.29
CA PRO A 113 -19.58 -14.83 -2.10
C PRO A 113 -19.63 -13.35 -1.72
N GLU A 114 -19.60 -13.03 -0.42
CA GLU A 114 -19.61 -11.63 0.04
C GLU A 114 -18.35 -10.87 -0.34
N ALA A 115 -17.18 -11.52 -0.33
CA ALA A 115 -15.93 -10.88 -0.74
C ALA A 115 -15.90 -10.62 -2.25
N LEU A 116 -16.35 -11.58 -3.05
CA LEU A 116 -16.44 -11.44 -4.50
C LEU A 116 -17.46 -10.38 -4.91
N GLU A 117 -18.62 -10.35 -4.25
CA GLU A 117 -19.64 -9.30 -4.43
C GLU A 117 -19.07 -7.93 -4.05
N PHE A 118 -18.44 -7.80 -2.88
CA PHE A 118 -17.83 -6.56 -2.40
C PHE A 118 -16.79 -6.02 -3.39
N MET A 119 -15.91 -6.90 -3.87
CA MET A 119 -14.92 -6.55 -4.89
C MET A 119 -15.61 -6.08 -6.16
N SER A 120 -16.61 -6.82 -6.66
CA SER A 120 -17.30 -6.46 -7.91
C SER A 120 -18.01 -5.10 -7.86
N ILE A 121 -18.45 -4.67 -6.68
CA ILE A 121 -19.09 -3.36 -6.49
C ILE A 121 -18.06 -2.24 -6.50
N LEU A 122 -16.88 -2.48 -5.90
CA LEU A 122 -15.88 -1.43 -5.64
C LEU A 122 -14.79 -1.33 -6.69
N GLU A 123 -14.55 -2.38 -7.47
CA GLU A 123 -13.44 -2.44 -8.42
C GLU A 123 -13.47 -1.28 -9.42
N ASP A 124 -14.56 -1.11 -10.16
CA ASP A 124 -14.67 -0.09 -11.19
C ASP A 124 -14.65 1.34 -10.61
N PRO A 125 -15.43 1.68 -9.56
CA PRO A 125 -15.36 3.00 -8.93
C PRO A 125 -13.97 3.36 -8.43
N LEU A 126 -13.28 2.45 -7.74
CA LEU A 126 -11.96 2.71 -7.18
C LEU A 126 -10.88 2.81 -8.27
N ARG A 127 -10.95 1.98 -9.31
CA ARG A 127 -10.05 2.10 -10.49
C ARG A 127 -10.23 3.42 -11.23
N LYS A 128 -11.48 3.88 -11.37
CA LYS A 128 -11.76 5.19 -11.96
C LYS A 128 -11.12 6.32 -11.14
N PHE A 129 -11.29 6.28 -9.82
CA PHE A 129 -10.65 7.26 -8.94
C PHE A 129 -9.12 7.22 -9.02
N GLU A 130 -8.53 6.02 -9.06
CA GLU A 130 -7.08 5.85 -9.20
C GLU A 130 -6.55 6.49 -10.49
N ALA A 131 -7.22 6.27 -11.62
CA ALA A 131 -6.86 6.91 -12.90
C ALA A 131 -6.99 8.44 -12.87
N GLU A 132 -8.03 8.98 -12.22
CA GLU A 132 -8.18 10.42 -12.02
C GLU A 132 -7.07 10.99 -11.11
N GLN A 133 -6.64 10.24 -10.09
CA GLN A 133 -5.53 10.64 -9.23
C GLN A 133 -4.18 10.60 -9.94
N GLU A 134 -3.94 9.64 -10.83
CA GLU A 134 -2.66 9.53 -11.55
C GLU A 134 -2.28 10.84 -12.26
N GLY A 135 -3.22 11.41 -13.03
CA GLY A 135 -3.03 12.69 -13.72
C GLY A 135 -2.76 13.83 -12.74
N ALA A 136 -3.63 13.97 -11.73
CA ALA A 136 -3.51 15.04 -10.72
C ALA A 136 -2.21 14.96 -9.91
N ILE A 137 -1.72 13.76 -9.59
CA ILE A 137 -0.45 13.52 -8.89
C ILE A 137 0.71 13.96 -9.77
N SER A 138 0.72 13.53 -11.02
CA SER A 138 1.73 13.91 -12.01
C SER A 138 1.85 15.43 -12.17
N ASP A 139 0.73 16.14 -12.25
CA ASP A 139 0.70 17.60 -12.42
C ASP A 139 1.17 18.32 -11.16
N ARG A 140 0.62 17.94 -9.99
CA ARG A 140 1.04 18.49 -8.68
C ARG A 140 2.52 18.29 -8.40
N PHE A 141 3.07 17.16 -8.79
CA PHE A 141 4.50 16.90 -8.62
C PHE A 141 5.33 17.87 -9.46
N THR A 142 4.94 18.07 -10.72
CA THR A 142 5.60 19.01 -11.64
C THR A 142 5.55 20.43 -11.11
N GLU A 143 4.35 20.91 -10.77
CA GLU A 143 4.14 22.25 -10.21
C GLU A 143 5.04 22.51 -8.99
N ARG A 144 5.14 21.52 -8.09
CA ARG A 144 5.97 21.63 -6.89
C ARG A 144 7.45 21.62 -7.17
N LEU A 145 7.92 20.75 -8.07
CA LEU A 145 9.33 20.74 -8.46
C LEU A 145 9.73 22.08 -9.08
N THR A 146 8.88 22.65 -9.94
CA THR A 146 9.12 23.95 -10.56
C THR A 146 9.14 25.09 -9.53
N ALA A 147 8.17 25.09 -8.60
CA ALA A 147 8.04 26.10 -7.56
C ALA A 147 9.12 26.03 -6.46
N SER A 148 9.81 24.88 -6.33
CA SER A 148 10.84 24.70 -5.30
C SER A 148 12.12 25.47 -5.61
N SER A 149 12.75 26.02 -4.56
CA SER A 149 14.06 26.66 -4.70
C SER A 149 15.15 25.61 -4.99
N LYS A 150 16.30 26.09 -5.48
CA LYS A 150 17.45 25.23 -5.76
C LYS A 150 17.93 24.53 -4.48
N GLU A 151 17.98 25.25 -3.38
CA GLU A 151 18.44 24.76 -2.07
C GLU A 151 17.51 23.67 -1.53
N ALA A 152 16.19 23.88 -1.61
CA ALA A 152 15.21 22.90 -1.14
C ALA A 152 15.26 21.59 -1.96
N LEU A 153 15.49 21.70 -3.28
CA LEU A 153 15.68 20.54 -4.14
C LEU A 153 17.01 19.83 -3.84
N SER A 154 18.10 20.58 -3.64
CA SER A 154 19.39 20.02 -3.24
C SER A 154 19.29 19.25 -1.92
N GLU A 155 18.57 19.78 -0.91
CA GLU A 155 18.32 19.08 0.35
C GLU A 155 17.47 17.81 0.16
N ALA A 156 16.44 17.88 -0.69
CA ALA A 156 15.58 16.74 -0.97
C ALA A 156 16.32 15.62 -1.73
N LEU A 157 17.27 15.98 -2.59
CA LEU A 157 18.10 15.07 -3.37
C LEU A 157 19.34 14.58 -2.62
N ALA A 158 19.70 15.23 -1.52
CA ALA A 158 20.84 14.85 -0.70
C ALA A 158 20.72 13.39 -0.23
N PRO A 159 21.81 12.60 -0.34
CA PRO A 159 21.82 11.24 0.17
C PRO A 159 21.47 11.24 1.66
N VAL A 160 20.84 10.15 2.12
CA VAL A 160 20.58 9.99 3.56
C VAL A 160 21.94 9.92 4.26
N GLU A 161 22.23 10.82 5.20
CA GLU A 161 23.47 10.78 6.00
C GLU A 161 23.50 9.51 6.88
N LEU A 162 24.00 8.41 6.31
CA LEU A 162 24.25 7.14 7.01
C LEU A 162 25.56 7.15 7.81
N GLY A 163 26.40 8.17 7.62
CA GLY A 163 27.78 8.24 8.12
C GLY A 163 27.96 8.68 9.57
N ARG A 164 26.92 9.16 10.27
CA ARG A 164 27.03 9.38 11.73
C ARG A 164 26.83 8.04 12.44
N ARG A 165 27.83 7.59 13.21
CA ARG A 165 27.81 6.33 13.99
C ARG A 165 26.49 6.10 14.74
N GLU A 166 25.87 7.16 15.26
CA GLU A 166 24.57 7.13 15.93
C GLU A 166 23.40 6.74 15.01
N ASN A 167 23.42 7.20 13.75
CA ASN A 167 22.40 6.84 12.76
C ASN A 167 22.57 5.37 12.33
N THR A 168 23.80 4.89 12.19
CA THR A 168 24.09 3.50 11.83
C THR A 168 23.66 2.53 12.94
N VAL A 169 23.92 2.86 14.21
CA VAL A 169 23.45 2.06 15.36
C VAL A 169 21.92 2.03 15.44
N LYS A 170 21.27 3.19 15.29
CA LYS A 170 19.79 3.27 15.27
C LYS A 170 19.21 2.42 14.14
N LEU A 171 19.77 2.48 12.94
CA LEU A 171 19.30 1.70 11.80
C LEU A 171 19.47 0.19 12.02
N LYS A 172 20.60 -0.24 12.61
CA LYS A 172 20.81 -1.65 12.96
C LYS A 172 19.82 -2.13 14.02
N GLU A 173 19.54 -1.32 15.04
CA GLU A 173 18.56 -1.66 16.08
C GLU A 173 17.13 -1.73 15.50
N GLU A 174 16.75 -0.78 14.64
CA GLU A 174 15.47 -0.80 13.94
C GLU A 174 15.32 -2.03 13.04
N ALA A 175 16.38 -2.39 12.31
CA ALA A 175 16.43 -3.60 11.49
C ALA A 175 16.23 -4.84 12.37
N ARG A 176 16.95 -4.94 13.50
CA ARG A 176 16.80 -6.04 14.46
C ARG A 176 15.38 -6.12 15.01
N ILE A 177 14.79 -5.02 15.45
CA ILE A 177 13.42 -4.98 15.98
C ILE A 177 12.42 -5.46 14.91
N LEU A 178 12.55 -4.98 13.68
CA LEU A 178 11.64 -5.36 12.60
C LEU A 178 11.81 -6.83 12.24
N PHE A 179 13.05 -7.32 12.24
CA PHE A 179 13.37 -8.72 12.02
C PHE A 179 12.78 -9.65 13.10
N GLU A 180 12.89 -9.28 14.38
CA GLU A 180 12.28 -10.03 15.48
C GLU A 180 10.74 -10.06 15.37
N LYS A 181 10.11 -8.98 14.90
CA LYS A 181 8.68 -8.97 14.60
C LYS A 181 8.32 -9.95 13.49
N ILE A 182 9.14 -10.04 12.44
CA ILE A 182 8.97 -11.02 11.34
C ILE A 182 9.07 -12.45 11.90
N LYS A 183 10.10 -12.74 12.71
CA LYS A 183 10.26 -14.06 13.35
C LYS A 183 9.03 -14.46 14.17
N ARG A 184 8.52 -13.55 15.02
CA ARG A 184 7.32 -13.80 15.84
C ARG A 184 6.06 -14.04 15.00
N ALA A 185 5.88 -13.28 13.92
CA ALA A 185 4.74 -13.46 13.02
C ALA A 185 4.84 -14.80 12.26
N SER A 186 6.05 -15.16 11.81
CA SER A 186 6.33 -16.42 11.12
C SER A 186 6.04 -17.64 11.99
N GLN A 187 6.43 -17.60 13.27
CA GLN A 187 6.14 -18.65 14.26
C GLN A 187 4.63 -18.86 14.46
N LYS A 188 3.82 -17.81 14.33
CA LYS A 188 2.35 -17.87 14.42
C LYS A 188 1.69 -18.29 13.11
N GLY A 189 2.44 -18.44 12.01
CA GLY A 189 1.89 -18.74 10.70
C GLY A 189 1.08 -17.59 10.08
N ASP A 190 1.22 -16.36 10.58
CA ASP A 190 0.49 -15.20 10.05
C ASP A 190 1.20 -14.64 8.80
N LEU A 191 0.93 -15.27 7.66
CA LEU A 191 1.51 -14.93 6.36
C LEU A 191 1.20 -13.49 5.94
N ALA A 192 0.00 -12.99 6.24
CA ALA A 192 -0.39 -11.63 5.89
C ALA A 192 0.45 -10.59 6.65
N THR A 193 0.66 -10.79 7.95
CA THR A 193 1.53 -9.93 8.75
C THR A 193 2.99 -10.09 8.35
N CYS A 194 3.46 -11.31 8.06
CA CYS A 194 4.82 -11.54 7.55
C CYS A 194 5.07 -10.77 6.25
N ARG A 195 4.15 -10.83 5.28
CA ARG A 195 4.23 -10.10 4.01
C ARG A 195 4.36 -8.60 4.24
N LYS A 196 3.51 -8.02 5.10
CA LYS A 196 3.56 -6.59 5.47
C LYS A 196 4.91 -6.19 6.10
N LEU A 197 5.40 -7.00 7.04
CA LEU A 197 6.65 -6.70 7.76
C LEU A 197 7.89 -6.89 6.89
N ILE A 198 7.95 -7.94 6.07
CA ILE A 198 9.04 -8.19 5.12
C ILE A 198 9.07 -7.09 4.05
N SER A 199 7.92 -6.72 3.50
CA SER A 199 7.81 -5.60 2.54
C SER A 199 8.37 -4.30 3.15
N ALA A 200 7.95 -3.97 4.37
CA ALA A 200 8.47 -2.80 5.09
C ALA A 200 9.98 -2.89 5.34
N TYR A 201 10.49 -4.08 5.64
CA TYR A 201 11.91 -4.34 5.85
C TYR A 201 12.71 -4.08 4.58
N LEU A 202 12.35 -4.76 3.49
CA LEU A 202 13.05 -4.68 2.21
C LEU A 202 13.02 -3.26 1.65
N ILE A 203 11.88 -2.56 1.72
CA ILE A 203 11.79 -1.16 1.29
C ILE A 203 12.66 -0.23 2.15
N ARG A 204 12.62 -0.42 3.48
CA ARG A 204 13.33 0.49 4.40
C ARG A 204 14.83 0.36 4.27
N PHE A 205 15.32 -0.88 4.13
CA PHE A 205 16.74 -1.21 4.17
C PHE A 205 17.33 -1.61 2.81
N ALA A 206 16.64 -1.35 1.68
CA ALA A 206 17.09 -1.72 0.34
C ALA A 206 18.54 -1.32 0.03
N GLU A 207 18.96 -0.15 0.50
CA GLU A 207 20.28 0.45 0.25
C GLU A 207 21.32 0.14 1.34
N ALA A 208 20.97 -0.64 2.37
CA ALA A 208 21.87 -0.95 3.48
C ALA A 208 22.68 -2.23 3.21
N GLU A 209 23.99 -2.18 3.43
CA GLU A 209 24.91 -3.31 3.19
C GLU A 209 24.83 -4.41 4.28
N ASP A 210 24.50 -4.06 5.52
CA ASP A 210 24.50 -4.98 6.68
C ASP A 210 23.12 -4.99 7.38
N ASN A 211 22.18 -5.76 6.80
CA ASN A 211 20.76 -5.78 7.17
C ASN A 211 20.16 -7.20 7.13
N ASN A 212 20.86 -8.24 7.59
CA ASN A 212 20.33 -9.61 7.68
C ASN A 212 19.59 -10.11 6.42
N ARG A 213 20.02 -9.65 5.21
CA ARG A 213 19.30 -9.92 3.96
C ARG A 213 19.17 -11.41 3.69
N ASP A 214 20.21 -12.17 3.98
CA ASP A 214 20.23 -13.62 3.79
C ASP A 214 19.19 -14.33 4.67
N GLU A 215 19.00 -13.88 5.92
CA GLU A 215 17.97 -14.45 6.80
C GLU A 215 16.55 -14.10 6.30
N ILE A 216 16.34 -12.88 5.79
CA ILE A 216 15.07 -12.49 5.17
C ILE A 216 14.82 -13.30 3.90
N GLU A 217 15.84 -13.53 3.08
CA GLU A 217 15.76 -14.30 1.85
C GLU A 217 15.38 -15.76 2.15
N ALA A 218 16.02 -16.37 3.15
CA ALA A 218 15.68 -17.71 3.61
C ALA A 218 14.22 -17.82 4.10
N LEU A 219 13.69 -16.76 4.75
CA LEU A 219 12.28 -16.70 5.12
C LEU A 219 11.37 -16.60 3.90
N ILE A 220 11.72 -15.79 2.90
CA ILE A 220 10.96 -15.67 1.65
C ILE A 220 10.93 -17.01 0.91
N GLU A 221 12.07 -17.72 0.82
CA GLU A 221 12.12 -19.06 0.24
C GLU A 221 11.26 -20.07 1.01
N ALA A 222 11.28 -20.02 2.34
CA ALA A 222 10.44 -20.88 3.17
C ALA A 222 8.95 -20.60 2.95
N PHE A 223 8.57 -19.33 2.76
CA PHE A 223 7.20 -18.96 2.43
C PHE A 223 6.80 -19.33 0.99
N GLU A 224 7.69 -19.16 0.02
CA GLU A 224 7.47 -19.61 -1.36
C GLU A 224 7.20 -21.12 -1.45
N LYS A 225 7.91 -21.92 -0.65
CA LYS A 225 7.66 -23.37 -0.54
C LYS A 225 6.31 -23.72 0.08
N ARG A 226 5.75 -22.84 0.93
CA ARG A 226 4.45 -23.04 1.60
C ARG A 226 3.28 -22.51 0.76
N GLU A 227 3.47 -21.36 0.11
CA GLU A 227 2.50 -20.68 -0.74
C GLU A 227 3.22 -20.26 -2.02
N SER A 228 3.03 -21.06 -3.08
CA SER A 228 3.60 -20.77 -4.40
C SER A 228 3.14 -19.40 -4.89
N GLY A 229 4.09 -18.60 -5.38
CA GLY A 229 3.85 -17.23 -5.86
C GLY A 229 4.02 -16.16 -4.78
N PHE A 230 4.31 -16.53 -3.52
CA PHE A 230 4.52 -15.58 -2.42
C PHE A 230 5.55 -14.49 -2.75
N ARG A 231 6.67 -14.86 -3.39
CA ARG A 231 7.72 -13.90 -3.79
C ARG A 231 7.20 -12.87 -4.78
N ASN A 232 6.49 -13.31 -5.82
CA ASN A 232 5.94 -12.41 -6.84
C ASN A 232 4.84 -11.51 -6.27
N GLU A 233 4.01 -12.05 -5.37
CA GLU A 233 3.04 -11.27 -4.61
C GLU A 233 3.74 -10.22 -3.73
N LEU A 234 4.78 -10.61 -2.98
CA LEU A 234 5.56 -9.70 -2.12
C LEU A 234 6.19 -8.57 -2.94
N HIS A 235 6.74 -8.90 -4.11
CA HIS A 235 7.33 -7.93 -5.03
C HIS A 235 6.29 -6.90 -5.50
N SER A 236 5.12 -7.37 -5.95
CA SER A 236 3.99 -6.51 -6.32
C SER A 236 3.47 -5.69 -5.13
N PHE A 237 3.41 -6.29 -3.96
CA PHE A 237 2.97 -5.66 -2.71
C PHE A 237 3.89 -4.51 -2.30
N MET A 238 5.21 -4.67 -2.48
CA MET A 238 6.19 -3.61 -2.26
C MET A 238 5.98 -2.43 -3.22
N ALA A 239 5.74 -2.72 -4.51
CA ALA A 239 5.50 -1.70 -5.52
C ALA A 239 4.26 -0.86 -5.23
N ILE A 240 3.14 -1.52 -4.88
CA ILE A 240 1.90 -0.85 -4.46
C ILE A 240 2.13 0.05 -3.24
N ASN A 241 2.89 -0.43 -2.25
CA ASN A 241 3.19 0.36 -1.05
C ASN A 241 4.06 1.59 -1.34
N LEU A 242 5.07 1.45 -2.20
CA LEU A 242 5.92 2.57 -2.62
C LEU A 242 5.14 3.59 -3.44
N TYR A 243 4.32 3.15 -4.40
CA TYR A 243 3.46 4.04 -5.18
C TYR A 243 2.51 4.84 -4.28
N TYR A 244 1.91 4.19 -3.27
CA TYR A 244 1.09 4.88 -2.28
C TYR A 244 1.89 5.93 -1.48
N GLN A 245 3.11 5.60 -1.04
CA GLN A 245 3.97 6.55 -0.31
C GLN A 245 4.32 7.77 -1.17
N ILE A 246 4.63 7.56 -2.45
CA ILE A 246 4.92 8.60 -3.44
C ILE A 246 3.69 9.49 -3.62
N SER A 247 2.53 8.89 -3.90
CA SER A 247 1.25 9.59 -4.09
C SER A 247 0.86 10.43 -2.86
N LYS A 248 1.05 9.88 -1.66
CA LYS A 248 0.81 10.59 -0.40
C LYS A 248 1.80 11.73 -0.18
N GLY A 249 3.08 11.53 -0.48
CA GLY A 249 4.11 12.58 -0.40
C GLY A 249 3.79 13.76 -1.32
N ILE A 250 3.43 13.46 -2.57
CA ILE A 250 2.99 14.44 -3.58
C ILE A 250 1.70 15.13 -3.15
N SER A 251 0.77 14.46 -2.46
CA SER A 251 -0.41 15.16 -1.95
C SER A 251 -0.10 16.07 -0.76
N SER A 252 0.80 15.65 0.14
CA SER A 252 1.03 16.30 1.44
C SER A 252 2.02 17.45 1.46
N GLY A 253 2.91 17.58 0.48
CA GLY A 253 3.94 18.64 0.47
C GLY A 253 5.36 18.11 0.51
N ASP A 254 5.52 16.83 0.86
CA ASP A 254 6.81 16.29 1.28
C ASP A 254 7.63 15.79 0.08
N LEU A 255 8.33 16.73 -0.56
CA LEU A 255 9.21 16.45 -1.69
C LEU A 255 10.38 15.52 -1.31
N ARG A 256 10.93 15.65 -0.11
CA ARG A 256 12.06 14.82 0.35
C ARG A 256 11.66 13.36 0.43
N THR A 257 10.55 13.05 1.08
CA THR A 257 10.04 11.67 1.16
C THR A 257 9.60 11.16 -0.20
N THR A 258 9.01 12.01 -1.04
CA THR A 258 8.58 11.66 -2.40
C THR A 258 9.76 11.23 -3.27
N ILE A 259 10.78 12.08 -3.40
CA ILE A 259 11.97 11.82 -4.23
C ILE A 259 12.70 10.57 -3.75
N ARG A 260 12.86 10.41 -2.42
CA ARG A 260 13.45 9.19 -1.85
C ARG A 260 12.66 7.94 -2.18
N SER A 261 11.33 8.02 -2.16
CA SER A 261 10.48 6.87 -2.47
C SER A 261 10.51 6.52 -3.96
N ILE A 262 10.58 7.52 -4.86
CA ILE A 262 10.79 7.32 -6.31
C ILE A 262 12.13 6.61 -6.55
N ARG A 263 13.22 7.12 -5.96
CA ARG A 263 14.55 6.49 -6.08
C ARG A 263 14.57 5.05 -5.56
N LYS A 264 13.94 4.80 -4.41
CA LYS A 264 13.82 3.45 -3.84
C LYS A 264 13.04 2.51 -4.77
N TYR A 265 11.95 2.99 -5.37
CA TYR A 265 11.20 2.21 -6.35
C TYR A 265 12.09 1.85 -7.54
N ALA A 266 12.76 2.84 -8.14
CA ALA A 266 13.65 2.63 -9.28
C ALA A 266 14.80 1.66 -8.95
N PHE A 267 15.39 1.78 -7.75
CA PHE A 267 16.46 0.89 -7.28
C PHE A 267 15.99 -0.55 -7.05
N ILE A 268 14.86 -0.75 -6.37
CA ILE A 268 14.36 -2.09 -6.03
C ILE A 268 13.90 -2.84 -7.29
N PHE A 269 13.26 -2.15 -8.23
CA PHE A 269 12.59 -2.76 -9.38
C PHE A 269 13.33 -2.54 -10.71
N GLN A 270 14.61 -2.21 -10.64
CA GLN A 270 15.40 -1.86 -11.81
C GLN A 270 15.33 -2.96 -12.89
N GLY A 271 14.85 -2.59 -14.08
CA GLY A 271 14.80 -3.49 -15.23
C GLY A 271 13.59 -4.44 -15.29
N ASP A 272 12.64 -4.35 -14.35
CA ASP A 272 11.38 -5.10 -14.40
C ASP A 272 10.20 -4.22 -14.86
N PRO A 273 9.75 -4.31 -16.13
CA PRO A 273 8.64 -3.50 -16.62
C PRO A 273 7.26 -4.08 -16.24
N LEU A 274 7.20 -5.28 -15.64
CA LEU A 274 5.94 -5.96 -15.30
C LEU A 274 5.46 -5.61 -13.90
N VAL A 275 6.28 -4.90 -13.11
CA VAL A 275 5.92 -4.49 -11.76
C VAL A 275 4.77 -3.44 -11.78
N PRO A 276 3.83 -3.49 -10.83
CA PRO A 276 2.75 -2.51 -10.74
C PRO A 276 3.26 -1.07 -10.65
N TYR A 277 2.64 -0.16 -11.41
CA TYR A 277 2.95 1.27 -11.46
C TYR A 277 4.28 1.68 -12.11
N HIS A 278 4.95 0.77 -12.84
CA HIS A 278 6.26 1.05 -13.43
C HIS A 278 6.25 2.29 -14.34
N ARG A 279 5.23 2.42 -15.21
CA ARG A 279 5.15 3.51 -16.19
C ARG A 279 4.90 4.86 -15.52
N GLU A 280 4.09 4.85 -14.48
CA GLU A 280 3.70 6.00 -13.69
C GLU A 280 4.92 6.53 -12.93
N ILE A 281 5.70 5.64 -12.30
CA ILE A 281 6.93 6.03 -11.60
C ILE A 281 8.01 6.51 -12.57
N ASP A 282 8.22 5.82 -13.69
CA ASP A 282 9.18 6.25 -14.73
C ASP A 282 8.84 7.66 -15.27
N ARG A 283 7.56 7.98 -15.47
CA ARG A 283 7.13 9.35 -15.83
C ARG A 283 7.48 10.38 -14.75
N LEU A 284 7.27 10.06 -13.46
CA LEU A 284 7.63 10.95 -12.36
C LEU A 284 9.15 11.13 -12.27
N GLU A 285 9.92 10.06 -12.44
CA GLU A 285 11.37 10.08 -12.42
C GLU A 285 11.94 10.94 -13.56
N ARG A 286 11.43 10.82 -14.78
CA ARG A 286 11.83 11.68 -15.91
C ARG A 286 11.58 13.16 -15.63
N LYS A 287 10.38 13.49 -15.13
CA LYS A 287 10.04 14.88 -14.72
C LYS A 287 11.00 15.41 -13.66
N LEU A 288 11.40 14.58 -12.70
CA LEU A 288 12.39 14.95 -11.70
C LEU A 288 13.74 15.26 -12.35
N TYR A 289 14.24 14.41 -13.25
CA TYR A 289 15.50 14.64 -13.95
C TYR A 289 15.47 15.87 -14.86
N ASP A 290 14.35 16.13 -15.54
CA ASP A 290 14.19 17.32 -16.38
C ASP A 290 14.34 18.59 -15.54
N ILE A 291 13.68 18.67 -14.38
CA ILE A 291 13.82 19.83 -13.47
C ILE A 291 15.23 19.94 -12.88
N ILE A 292 15.87 18.83 -12.52
CA ILE A 292 17.26 18.81 -12.04
C ILE A 292 18.20 19.40 -13.12
N ARG A 293 17.95 19.07 -14.39
CA ARG A 293 18.70 19.59 -15.53
C ARG A 293 18.45 21.07 -15.74
N GLU A 294 17.20 21.51 -15.74
CA GLU A 294 16.80 22.90 -15.93
C GLU A 294 17.39 23.84 -14.86
N LYS A 295 17.46 23.39 -13.60
CA LYS A 295 17.98 24.18 -12.48
C LYS A 295 19.50 24.06 -12.26
N ASP A 296 20.23 23.43 -13.20
CA ASP A 296 21.68 23.15 -13.13
C ASP A 296 22.11 22.52 -11.79
N LEU A 297 21.27 21.62 -11.26
CA LEU A 297 21.50 20.90 -10.00
C LEU A 297 22.45 19.71 -10.15
N MET A 298 22.65 19.22 -11.38
CA MET A 298 23.54 18.08 -11.67
C MET A 298 24.98 18.30 -11.20
N LYS A 299 25.52 19.52 -11.34
CA LYS A 299 26.90 19.84 -10.94
C LYS A 299 27.10 19.83 -9.42
N GLU A 300 26.06 20.14 -8.65
CA GLU A 300 26.09 20.10 -7.18
C GLU A 300 25.94 18.67 -6.65
N LEU A 301 25.13 17.84 -7.32
CA LEU A 301 24.98 16.42 -6.96
C LEU A 301 26.27 15.62 -7.20
N ILE A 302 26.96 15.85 -8.31
CA ILE A 302 28.23 15.18 -8.64
C ILE A 302 29.38 15.62 -7.73
N ARG A 303 29.34 16.85 -7.19
CA ARG A 303 30.36 17.35 -6.25
C ARG A 303 30.19 16.83 -4.82
N ASN A 304 28.98 16.39 -4.46
CA ASN A 304 28.61 15.97 -3.11
C ASN A 304 28.39 14.44 -2.98
N SER A 305 28.53 13.69 -4.08
CA SER A 305 28.58 12.22 -4.12
C SER A 305 30.01 11.72 -3.99
#